data_AF-A0A2S8J1D1-F1
#
_entry.id   AF-A0A2S8J1D1-F1
#
_cell.length_a   1.000
_cell.length_b   1.000
_cell.length_c   1.000
_cell.angle_alpha   90.00
_cell.angle_beta   90.00
_cell.angle_gamma   90.00
#
_symmetry.space_group_name_H-M   'P 1'
#
loop_
_entity.id
_entity.type
_entity.pdbx_description
1 polymer ?
#
loop_
_entity_poly.entity_id
_entity_poly.type
_entity_poly.pdbx_seq_one_letter_code
_entity_poly.pdbx_strand_id
1 'polypeptide(L)'
;MGSDLEGRFRPEAEVAGRLLALASEHRYATLGRELSSLAAPPDIVPGPGSFYGGVLTWLTGAIADVAVARLGRAAEGEAFVLEVRTGGGQVVDARQLPPRQARVARSVLALLAGDPAAARVHLGAAAREPDSEVRVTALIEALTWLNSLLDAPTPALPDPPPE
;
A
#
# COMPACT_ATOMS: atom_id res chain seq x y z
N MET A 1 -0.11 -24.33 -5.90
CA MET A 1 0.16 -23.46 -7.06
C MET A 1 0.67 -22.13 -6.54
N GLY A 2 1.98 -21.96 -6.41
CA GLY A 2 2.58 -20.81 -5.70
C GLY A 2 3.95 -20.39 -6.19
N SER A 3 4.29 -20.68 -7.46
CA SER A 3 5.68 -20.60 -7.93
C SER A 3 5.93 -19.51 -9.00
N ASP A 4 4.88 -18.83 -9.48
CA ASP A 4 5.00 -17.82 -10.56
C ASP A 4 5.05 -16.36 -10.06
N LEU A 5 4.85 -16.12 -8.77
CA LEU A 5 4.88 -14.77 -8.19
C LEU A 5 6.26 -14.39 -7.63
N GLU A 6 7.02 -15.35 -7.06
CA GLU A 6 8.31 -15.06 -6.41
C GLU A 6 9.39 -14.53 -7.38
N GLY A 7 9.33 -14.91 -8.66
CA GLY A 7 10.29 -14.45 -9.67
C GLY A 7 10.01 -13.06 -10.25
N ARG A 8 8.76 -12.59 -10.20
CA ARG A 8 8.32 -11.32 -10.84
C ARG A 8 8.42 -10.09 -9.94
N PHE A 9 8.53 -10.27 -8.63
CA PHE A 9 8.58 -9.15 -7.68
C PHE A 9 9.97 -8.88 -7.11
N ARG A 10 11.01 -9.61 -7.50
CA ARG A 10 12.33 -9.47 -6.89
C ARG A 10 12.90 -8.04 -7.05
N PRO A 11 12.96 -7.44 -8.26
CA PRO A 11 13.48 -6.08 -8.40
C PRO A 11 12.53 -5.03 -7.79
N GLU A 12 11.21 -5.21 -7.86
CA GLU A 12 10.23 -4.28 -7.30
C GLU A 12 10.22 -4.30 -5.76
N ALA A 13 10.40 -5.47 -5.16
CA ALA A 13 10.56 -5.63 -3.71
C ALA A 13 11.86 -4.97 -3.23
N GLU A 14 12.96 -5.12 -3.97
CA GLU A 14 14.23 -4.45 -3.67
C GLU A 14 14.07 -2.92 -3.72
N VAL A 15 13.41 -2.39 -4.76
CA VAL A 15 13.11 -0.96 -4.88
C VAL A 15 12.20 -0.50 -3.73
N ALA A 16 11.14 -1.23 -3.43
CA ALA A 16 10.22 -0.89 -2.35
C ALA A 16 10.89 -0.90 -0.97
N GLY A 17 11.71 -1.92 -0.69
CA GLY A 17 12.51 -2.01 0.54
C GLY A 17 13.51 -0.86 0.67
N ARG A 18 14.13 -0.44 -0.44
CA ARG A 18 15.01 0.73 -0.47
C ARG A 18 14.26 2.03 -0.18
N LEU A 19 13.09 2.23 -0.78
CA LEU A 19 12.25 3.40 -0.52
C LEU A 19 11.80 3.45 0.95
N LEU A 20 11.44 2.31 1.52
CA LEU A 20 11.09 2.18 2.93
C LEU A 20 12.29 2.54 3.84
N ALA A 21 13.48 2.01 3.55
CA ALA A 21 14.70 2.34 4.31
C ALA A 21 15.03 3.84 4.27
N LEU A 22 14.88 4.49 3.10
CA LEU A 22 15.06 5.93 2.98
C LEU A 22 14.03 6.73 3.80
N ALA A 23 12.78 6.26 3.87
CA ALA A 23 11.75 6.86 4.69
C ALA A 23 12.06 6.72 6.19
N SER A 24 12.42 5.52 6.66
CA SER A 24 12.76 5.27 8.07
C SER A 24 14.02 6.02 8.51
N GLU A 25 15.01 6.16 7.62
CA GLU A 25 16.25 6.92 7.87
C GLU A 25 16.08 8.43 7.68
N HIS A 26 14.86 8.92 7.40
CA HIS A 26 14.56 10.34 7.20
C HIS A 26 15.38 10.98 6.06
N ARG A 27 15.79 10.20 5.05
CA ARG A 27 16.61 10.63 3.91
C ARG A 27 15.75 11.25 2.80
N TYR A 28 14.92 12.22 3.17
CA TYR A 28 13.84 12.77 2.32
C TYR A 28 14.30 13.35 0.98
N ALA A 29 15.48 13.98 0.92
CA ALA A 29 16.02 14.50 -0.34
C ALA A 29 16.35 13.37 -1.35
N THR A 30 16.80 12.21 -0.86
CA THR A 30 17.07 11.05 -1.72
C THR A 30 15.78 10.33 -2.07
N LEU A 31 14.90 10.15 -1.09
CA LEU A 31 13.56 9.59 -1.29
C LEU A 31 12.79 10.35 -2.37
N GLY A 32 12.75 11.69 -2.30
CA GLY A 32 12.03 12.52 -3.27
C GLY A 32 12.52 12.34 -4.71
N ARG A 33 13.83 12.18 -4.93
CA ARG A 33 14.39 11.90 -6.27
C ARG A 33 13.96 10.54 -6.80
N GLU A 34 13.97 9.52 -5.95
CA GLU A 34 13.60 8.15 -6.34
C GLU A 34 12.10 8.04 -6.62
N LEU A 35 11.27 8.65 -5.78
CA LEU A 35 9.84 8.75 -6.00
C LEU A 35 9.53 9.48 -7.31
N SER A 36 10.21 10.59 -7.60
CA SER A 36 10.02 11.32 -8.86
C SER A 36 10.40 10.49 -10.08
N SER A 37 11.51 9.74 -10.00
CA SER A 37 11.96 8.85 -11.08
C SER A 37 10.99 7.69 -11.31
N LEU A 38 10.50 7.08 -10.23
CA LEU A 38 9.56 5.96 -10.28
C LEU A 38 8.15 6.41 -10.71
N ALA A 39 7.74 7.62 -10.32
CA ALA A 39 6.45 8.19 -10.66
C ALA A 39 6.40 8.83 -12.05
N ALA A 40 7.51 8.83 -12.79
CA ALA A 40 7.50 9.23 -14.19
C ALA A 40 6.40 8.46 -14.94
N PRO A 41 5.65 9.11 -15.85
CA PRO A 41 4.64 8.45 -16.66
C PRO A 41 5.23 7.23 -17.38
N PRO A 42 4.40 6.21 -17.67
CA PRO A 42 4.87 5.05 -18.41
C PRO A 42 5.24 5.46 -19.84
N ASP A 43 6.53 5.58 -20.13
CA ASP A 43 7.05 5.81 -21.47
C ASP A 43 7.00 4.53 -22.32
N ILE A 44 7.11 4.69 -23.65
CA ILE A 44 7.20 3.59 -24.63
C ILE A 44 8.48 2.74 -24.40
N VAL A 45 9.49 3.33 -23.75
CA VAL A 45 10.79 2.68 -23.48
C VAL A 45 10.87 2.26 -22.00
N PRO A 46 11.37 1.04 -21.69
CA PRO A 46 11.58 0.62 -20.30
C PRO A 46 12.55 1.56 -19.57
N GLY A 47 12.09 2.14 -18.46
CA GLY A 47 12.86 2.98 -17.55
C GLY A 47 12.34 2.82 -16.12
N PRO A 48 12.88 3.54 -15.12
CA PRO A 48 12.45 3.39 -13.72
C PRO A 48 10.94 3.44 -13.50
N GLY A 49 10.21 4.24 -14.27
CA GLY A 49 8.74 4.31 -14.25
C GLY A 49 8.01 3.02 -14.61
N SER A 50 8.66 2.04 -15.26
CA SER A 50 8.07 0.74 -15.56
C SER A 50 7.87 -0.13 -14.31
N PHE A 51 8.65 0.13 -13.25
CA PHE A 51 8.54 -0.60 -11.98
C PHE A 51 7.41 -0.06 -11.08
N TYR A 52 6.85 1.10 -11.40
CA TYR A 52 5.86 1.79 -10.57
C TYR A 52 4.72 0.87 -10.11
N GLY A 53 4.07 0.19 -11.06
CA GLY A 53 2.92 -0.65 -10.77
C GLY A 53 3.26 -1.83 -9.87
N GLY A 54 4.43 -2.45 -10.08
CA GLY A 54 4.88 -3.58 -9.27
C GLY A 54 5.35 -3.14 -7.87
N VAL A 55 6.03 -2.00 -7.75
CA VAL A 55 6.41 -1.41 -6.46
C VAL A 55 5.16 -1.05 -5.63
N LEU A 56 4.18 -0.39 -6.24
CA LEU A 56 2.93 -0.05 -5.55
C LEU A 56 2.15 -1.30 -5.11
N THR A 57 2.13 -2.33 -5.96
CA THR A 57 1.53 -3.63 -5.65
C THR A 57 2.22 -4.29 -4.47
N TRP A 58 3.55 -4.30 -4.47
CA TRP A 58 4.34 -4.87 -3.37
C TRP A 58 4.09 -4.14 -2.05
N LEU A 59 4.13 -2.80 -2.06
CA LEU A 59 3.88 -1.98 -0.87
C LEU A 59 2.48 -2.23 -0.30
N THR A 60 1.47 -2.25 -1.17
CA THR A 60 0.07 -2.52 -0.79
C THR A 60 -0.10 -3.93 -0.19
N GLY A 61 0.54 -4.93 -0.78
CA GLY A 61 0.58 -6.29 -0.25
C GLY A 61 1.23 -6.35 1.13
N ALA A 62 2.40 -5.73 1.27
CA ALA A 62 3.13 -5.68 2.54
C ALA A 62 2.31 -5.00 3.66
N ILE A 63 1.55 -3.94 3.35
CA ILE A 63 0.63 -3.32 4.32
C ILE A 63 -0.40 -4.33 4.82
N ALA A 64 -1.05 -5.06 3.90
CA ALA A 64 -2.06 -6.06 4.26
C ALA A 64 -1.45 -7.22 5.06
N ASP A 65 -0.27 -7.71 4.67
CA ASP A 65 0.43 -8.80 5.35
C ASP A 65 0.84 -8.39 6.77
N VAL A 66 1.40 -7.19 6.94
CA VAL A 66 1.76 -6.65 8.27
C VAL A 66 0.52 -6.43 9.14
N ALA A 67 -0.57 -5.93 8.57
CA ALA A 67 -1.83 -5.76 9.29
C ALA A 67 -2.38 -7.10 9.78
N VAL A 68 -2.42 -8.14 8.94
CA VAL A 68 -2.84 -9.49 9.33
C VAL A 68 -1.90 -10.09 10.37
N ALA A 69 -0.59 -9.91 10.22
CA ALA A 69 0.40 -10.42 11.17
C ALA A 69 0.23 -9.80 12.58
N ARG A 70 -0.26 -8.56 12.65
CA ARG A 70 -0.44 -7.83 13.92
C ARG A 70 -1.82 -7.97 14.53
N LEU A 71 -2.87 -7.98 13.71
CA LEU A 71 -4.26 -7.95 14.16
C LEU A 71 -4.95 -9.32 14.09
N GLY A 72 -4.32 -10.31 13.45
CA GLY A 72 -4.97 -11.55 13.06
C GLY A 72 -5.76 -11.39 11.76
N ARG A 73 -6.41 -12.47 11.33
CA ARG A 73 -7.37 -12.43 10.21
C ARG A 73 -8.76 -12.11 10.77
N ALA A 74 -9.58 -11.42 9.98
CA ALA A 74 -10.99 -11.22 10.32
C ALA A 74 -11.69 -12.58 10.43
N ALA A 75 -12.38 -12.80 11.54
CA ALA A 75 -13.26 -13.95 11.72
C ALA A 75 -14.55 -13.81 10.89
N GLU A 76 -15.38 -14.85 10.90
CA GLU A 76 -16.69 -14.81 10.24
C GLU A 76 -17.57 -13.70 10.85
N GLY A 77 -18.06 -12.80 10.00
CA GLY A 77 -18.83 -11.63 10.42
C GLY A 77 -17.99 -10.41 10.83
N GLU A 78 -16.67 -10.53 10.89
CA GLU A 78 -15.76 -9.41 11.12
C GLU A 78 -15.29 -8.79 9.80
N ALA A 79 -14.96 -7.51 9.83
CA ALA A 79 -14.41 -6.80 8.69
C ALA A 79 -13.34 -5.80 9.14
N PHE A 80 -12.28 -5.68 8.33
CA PHE A 80 -11.35 -4.57 8.47
C PHE A 80 -11.99 -3.28 7.97
N VAL A 81 -11.88 -2.22 8.77
CA VAL A 81 -12.40 -0.90 8.45
C VAL A 81 -11.25 0.09 8.40
N LEU A 82 -11.21 0.92 7.36
CA LEU A 82 -10.34 2.09 7.30
C LEU A 82 -11.20 3.33 7.55
N GLU A 83 -10.97 3.99 8.67
CA GLU A 83 -11.61 5.26 8.99
C GLU A 83 -10.74 6.43 8.55
N VAL A 84 -11.31 7.37 7.81
CA VAL A 84 -10.66 8.63 7.47
C VAL A 84 -11.30 9.72 8.29
N ARG A 85 -10.51 10.57 8.94
CA ARG A 85 -11.03 11.68 9.74
C ARG A 85 -10.57 13.01 9.17
N THR A 86 -11.49 13.98 9.08
CA THR A 86 -11.13 15.36 8.75
C THR A 86 -10.30 15.98 9.88
N GLY A 87 -9.62 17.09 9.62
CA GLY A 87 -8.92 17.85 10.67
C GLY A 87 -9.85 18.35 11.80
N GLY A 88 -11.16 18.41 11.54
CA GLY A 88 -12.19 18.70 12.56
C GLY A 88 -12.75 17.46 13.27
N GLY A 89 -12.17 16.27 13.04
CA GLY A 89 -12.55 15.02 13.71
C GLY A 89 -13.75 14.29 13.11
N GLN A 90 -14.34 14.78 12.02
CA GLN A 90 -15.48 14.11 11.37
C GLN A 90 -15.00 12.85 10.65
N VAL A 91 -15.68 11.72 10.89
CA VAL A 91 -15.43 10.46 10.21
C VAL A 91 -16.01 10.52 8.80
N VAL A 92 -15.17 10.18 7.82
CA VAL A 92 -15.49 10.05 6.41
C VAL A 92 -15.25 8.59 6.03
N ASP A 93 -16.24 7.98 5.38
CA ASP A 93 -16.09 6.61 4.86
C ASP A 93 -15.01 6.62 3.76
N ALA A 94 -14.01 5.74 3.87
CA ALA A 94 -12.96 5.58 2.86
C ALA A 94 -13.52 5.27 1.46
N ARG A 95 -14.74 4.71 1.36
CA ARG A 95 -15.46 4.50 0.09
C ARG A 95 -15.93 5.82 -0.53
N GLN A 96 -16.16 6.85 0.26
CA GLN A 96 -16.57 8.18 -0.20
C GLN A 96 -15.38 9.04 -0.64
N LEU A 97 -14.15 8.62 -0.33
CA LEU A 97 -12.96 9.29 -0.86
C LEU A 97 -12.95 9.25 -2.39
N PRO A 98 -12.47 10.32 -3.04
CA PRO A 98 -12.46 10.35 -4.49
C PRO A 98 -11.59 9.19 -5.04
N PRO A 99 -12.05 8.50 -6.11
CA PRO A 99 -11.49 7.21 -6.51
C PRO A 99 -9.99 7.22 -6.83
N ARG A 100 -9.46 8.39 -7.21
CA ARG A 100 -8.06 8.57 -7.60
C ARG A 100 -7.12 8.57 -6.40
N GLN A 101 -7.56 9.16 -5.29
CA GLN A 101 -6.83 9.27 -4.03
C GLN A 101 -7.03 8.04 -3.13
N ALA A 102 -8.13 7.30 -3.30
CA ALA A 102 -8.45 6.16 -2.43
C ALA A 102 -7.87 4.81 -2.91
N ARG A 103 -7.03 4.79 -3.96
CA ARG A 103 -6.66 3.53 -4.62
C ARG A 103 -5.82 2.61 -3.73
N VAL A 104 -4.88 3.16 -2.96
CA VAL A 104 -4.05 2.37 -2.03
C VAL A 104 -4.93 1.81 -0.92
N ALA A 105 -5.64 2.69 -0.21
CA ALA A 105 -6.64 2.33 0.80
C ALA A 105 -7.61 1.21 0.36
N ARG A 106 -8.25 1.36 -0.80
CA ARG A 106 -9.20 0.36 -1.33
C ARG A 106 -8.54 -0.95 -1.71
N SER A 107 -7.31 -0.89 -2.22
CA SER A 107 -6.55 -2.11 -2.55
C SER A 107 -6.19 -2.88 -1.28
N VAL A 108 -5.74 -2.19 -0.23
CA VAL A 108 -5.45 -2.82 1.07
C VAL A 108 -6.71 -3.42 1.68
N LEU A 109 -7.82 -2.68 1.72
CA LEU A 109 -9.09 -3.21 2.23
C LEU A 109 -9.57 -4.44 1.46
N ALA A 110 -9.43 -4.44 0.13
CA ALA A 110 -9.77 -5.61 -0.68
C ALA A 110 -8.89 -6.82 -0.35
N LEU A 111 -7.57 -6.62 -0.17
CA LEU A 111 -6.66 -7.70 0.24
C LEU A 111 -7.02 -8.25 1.63
N LEU A 112 -7.31 -7.37 2.58
CA LEU A 112 -7.72 -7.73 3.94
C LEU A 112 -9.06 -8.46 3.98
N ALA A 113 -9.96 -8.16 3.05
CA ALA A 113 -11.23 -8.87 2.86
C ALA A 113 -11.09 -10.19 2.09
N GLY A 114 -9.87 -10.59 1.68
CA GLY A 114 -9.65 -11.79 0.88
C GLY A 114 -10.10 -11.68 -0.58
N ASP A 115 -10.23 -10.45 -1.11
CA ASP A 115 -10.59 -10.17 -2.51
C ASP A 115 -9.38 -9.61 -3.31
N PRO A 116 -8.44 -10.48 -3.73
CA PRO A 116 -7.31 -10.06 -4.54
C PRO A 116 -7.71 -9.64 -5.96
N ALA A 117 -8.94 -9.93 -6.42
CA ALA A 117 -9.43 -9.50 -7.73
C ALA A 117 -9.77 -8.01 -7.71
N ALA A 118 -10.52 -7.55 -6.69
CA ALA A 118 -10.80 -6.13 -6.48
C ALA A 118 -9.51 -5.34 -6.26
N ALA A 119 -8.56 -5.86 -5.48
CA ALA A 119 -7.25 -5.22 -5.29
C ALA A 119 -6.51 -5.01 -6.63
N ARG A 120 -6.48 -6.03 -7.49
CA ARG A 120 -5.86 -5.95 -8.83
C ARG A 120 -6.49 -4.89 -9.72
N VAL A 121 -7.81 -4.69 -9.64
CA VAL A 121 -8.50 -3.64 -10.40
C VAL A 121 -8.05 -2.25 -9.97
N HIS A 122 -7.99 -2.00 -8.65
CA HIS A 122 -7.55 -0.72 -8.10
C HIS A 122 -6.07 -0.44 -8.39
N LEU A 123 -5.19 -1.42 -8.19
CA LEU A 123 -3.76 -1.32 -8.49
C LEU A 123 -3.50 -1.16 -9.99
N GLY A 124 -4.23 -1.87 -10.84
CA GLY A 124 -4.13 -1.72 -12.29
C GLY A 124 -4.62 -0.36 -12.80
N ALA A 125 -5.57 0.29 -12.11
CA ALA A 125 -5.95 1.67 -12.37
C ALA A 125 -4.87 2.66 -11.91
N ALA A 126 -4.27 2.44 -10.74
CA ALA A 126 -3.16 3.25 -10.24
C ALA A 126 -1.92 3.16 -11.15
N ALA A 127 -1.56 1.97 -11.61
CA ALA A 127 -0.42 1.76 -12.51
C ALA A 127 -0.53 2.54 -13.83
N ARG A 128 -1.77 2.73 -14.32
CA ARG A 128 -2.10 3.46 -15.55
C ARG A 128 -2.38 4.94 -15.33
N GLU A 129 -2.17 5.46 -14.12
CA GLU A 129 -2.33 6.89 -13.83
C GLU A 129 -1.35 7.71 -14.68
N PRO A 130 -1.82 8.67 -15.51
CA PRO A 130 -0.94 9.52 -16.33
C PRO A 130 -0.25 10.64 -15.54
N ASP A 131 -0.81 11.04 -14.40
CA ASP A 131 -0.34 12.17 -13.62
C ASP A 131 0.72 11.75 -12.60
N SER A 132 1.93 12.28 -12.78
CA SER A 132 3.07 12.01 -11.91
C SER A 132 2.83 12.45 -10.47
N GLU A 133 2.11 13.53 -10.23
CA GLU A 133 1.84 14.00 -8.86
C GLU A 133 1.01 12.97 -8.11
N VAL A 134 -0.08 12.49 -8.72
CA VAL A 134 -0.90 11.43 -8.13
C VAL A 134 -0.13 10.13 -7.96
N ARG A 135 0.75 9.79 -8.90
CA ARG A 135 1.61 8.61 -8.76
C ARG A 135 2.53 8.72 -7.55
N VAL A 136 3.17 9.87 -7.36
CA VAL A 136 4.01 10.16 -6.18
C VAL A 136 3.15 10.10 -4.91
N THR A 137 1.99 10.74 -4.88
CA THR A 137 1.10 10.74 -3.71
C THR A 137 0.73 9.32 -3.29
N ALA A 138 0.38 8.44 -4.23
CA ALA A 138 0.05 7.05 -3.93
C ALA A 138 1.24 6.27 -3.35
N LEU A 139 2.47 6.50 -3.84
CA LEU A 139 3.67 5.88 -3.27
C LEU A 139 3.95 6.40 -1.86
N ILE A 140 3.81 7.71 -1.63
CA ILE A 140 3.97 8.31 -0.29
C ILE A 140 2.94 7.73 0.66
N GLU A 141 1.66 7.66 0.26
CA GLU A 141 0.58 7.08 1.07
C GLU A 141 0.92 5.64 1.50
N ALA A 142 1.30 4.80 0.54
CA ALA A 142 1.66 3.41 0.82
C ALA A 142 2.90 3.29 1.73
N LEU A 143 3.94 4.08 1.47
CA LEU A 143 5.17 4.08 2.29
C LEU A 143 4.90 4.56 3.70
N THR A 144 4.16 5.65 3.87
CA THR A 144 3.79 6.19 5.19
C THR A 144 2.99 5.16 5.96
N TRP A 145 1.98 4.54 5.35
CA TRP A 145 1.17 3.54 6.04
C TRP A 145 1.99 2.32 6.46
N LEU A 146 2.82 1.78 5.55
CA LEU A 146 3.68 0.64 5.86
C LEU A 146 4.68 0.99 6.98
N ASN A 147 5.36 2.13 6.89
CA ASN A 147 6.31 2.57 7.90
C ASN A 147 5.62 2.74 9.26
N SER A 148 4.46 3.40 9.31
CA SER A 148 3.69 3.56 10.55
C SER A 148 3.21 2.23 11.12
N LEU A 149 2.79 1.27 10.28
CA LEU A 149 2.41 -0.06 10.76
C LEU A 149 3.61 -0.83 11.31
N LEU A 150 4.81 -0.67 10.73
CA LEU A 150 6.02 -1.31 11.23
C LEU A 150 6.49 -0.69 12.56
N ASP A 151 6.36 0.63 12.69
CA ASP A 151 6.79 1.39 13.89
C ASP A 151 5.78 1.31 15.05
N ALA A 152 4.50 1.01 14.78
CA ALA A 152 3.49 0.96 15.83
C ALA A 152 3.83 -0.12 16.88
N PRO A 153 3.52 0.08 18.17
CA PRO A 153 3.61 -1.00 19.14
C PRO A 153 2.59 -2.10 18.78
N THR A 154 2.99 -3.36 18.88
CA THR A 154 2.06 -4.49 18.68
C THR A 154 1.02 -4.45 19.80
N PRO A 155 -0.28 -4.30 19.50
CA PRO A 155 -1.31 -4.36 20.52
C PRO A 155 -1.32 -5.76 21.14
N ALA A 156 -1.50 -5.84 22.46
CA ALA A 156 -1.84 -7.12 23.08
C ALA A 156 -3.18 -7.57 22.51
N LEU A 157 -3.22 -8.77 21.91
CA LEU A 157 -4.49 -9.38 21.53
C LEU A 157 -5.33 -9.53 22.81
N PRO A 158 -6.63 -9.17 22.79
CA PRO A 158 -7.50 -9.47 23.91
C PRO A 158 -7.50 -10.98 24.15
N ASP A 159 -7.51 -11.39 25.42
CA ASP A 159 -7.64 -12.80 25.78
C ASP A 159 -8.89 -13.38 25.07
N PRO A 160 -8.81 -14.61 24.52
CA PRO A 160 -9.98 -15.25 23.96
C PRO A 160 -11.08 -15.34 25.02
N PRO A 161 -12.36 -15.21 24.64
CA PRO A 161 -13.45 -15.38 25.58
C PRO A 161 -13.36 -16.78 26.23
N PRO A 162 -13.71 -16.92 27.52
CA PRO A 162 -13.72 -18.22 28.17
C PRO A 162 -14.69 -19.17 27.45
N GLU A 163 -14.25 -20.43 27.26
CA GLU A 163 -15.07 -21.53 26.72
C GLU A 163 -16.31 -21.84 27.59
#